data_AF-A0A381QFH8-F1
#
_entry.id   AF-A0A381QFH8-F1
#
_cell.length_a   1.000
_cell.length_b   1.000
_cell.length_c   1.000
_cell.angle_alpha   90.00
_cell.angle_beta   90.00
_cell.angle_gamma   90.00
#
_symmetry.space_group_name_H-M   'P 1'
#
loop_
_entity.id
_entity.type
_entity.pdbx_description
1 polymer ?
#
loop_
_entity_poly.entity_id
_entity_poly.type
_entity_poly.pdbx_seq_one_letter_code
_entity_poly.pdbx_strand_id
1 'polypeptide(L)' 'MTETLAKLYFEQSKFKEAIKAYKILCLKYPEKISLFADQIKMIKNNLKNKS' A
#
# COMPACT_ATOMS: atom_id res chain seq x y z
N MET A 1 -11.30 4.69 -2.20
CA MET A 1 -10.21 3.72 -1.93
C MET A 1 -10.45 3.09 -0.57
N THR A 2 -10.42 1.76 -0.47
CA THR A 2 -10.68 0.99 0.77
C THR A 2 -9.51 0.03 1.03
N GLU A 3 -9.30 -0.36 2.29
CA GLU A 3 -8.21 -1.27 2.69
C GLU A 3 -8.28 -2.61 1.93
N THR A 4 -9.49 -3.15 1.73
CA THR A 4 -9.71 -4.38 0.97
C THR A 4 -9.23 -4.27 -0.48
N LEU A 5 -9.48 -3.13 -1.13
CA LEU A 5 -9.05 -2.92 -2.52
C LEU A 5 -7.52 -2.78 -2.62
N ALA A 6 -6.88 -2.12 -1.66
CA ALA A 6 -5.42 -2.03 -1.58
C ALA A 6 -4.78 -3.41 -1.42
N LYS A 7 -5.39 -4.27 -0.58
CA LYS A 7 -4.95 -5.65 -0.36
C LYS A 7 -5.15 -6.52 -1.61
N LEU A 8 -6.28 -6.37 -2.30
CA LEU A 8 -6.54 -7.06 -3.57
C LEU A 8 -5.49 -6.72 -4.63
N TYR A 9 -5.08 -5.44 -4.73
CA TYR A 9 -3.99 -5.06 -5.64
C TYR A 9 -2.66 -5.72 -5.26
N PHE A 10 -2.36 -5.88 -3.97
CA PHE A 10 -1.16 -6.60 -3.54
C PHE A 10 -1.21 -8.07 -3.94
N GLU A 11 -2.35 -8.75 -3.75
CA GLU A 11 -2.52 -10.15 -4.17
C GLU A 11 -2.43 -10.34 -5.69
N GLN A 12 -2.94 -9.38 -6.46
CA GLN A 12 -2.78 -9.35 -7.92
C GLN A 12 -1.35 -8.99 -8.38
N SER A 13 -0.38 -8.88 -7.45
CA SER A 13 1.00 -8.40 -7.73
C SER A 13 1.06 -6.99 -8.35
N LYS A 14 -0.03 -6.22 -8.27
CA LYS A 14 -0.13 -4.84 -8.72
C LYS A 14 0.38 -3.91 -7.64
N PHE A 15 1.66 -4.06 -7.29
CA PHE A 15 2.30 -3.31 -6.20
C PHE A 15 2.22 -1.79 -6.39
N LYS A 16 2.31 -1.28 -7.63
CA LYS A 16 2.17 0.15 -7.93
C LYS A 16 0.76 0.67 -7.60
N GLU A 17 -0.28 -0.10 -7.91
CA GLU A 17 -1.67 0.25 -7.62
C GLU A 17 -1.96 0.14 -6.12
N ALA A 18 -1.45 -0.92 -5.46
CA ALA A 18 -1.52 -1.07 -4.01
C ALA A 18 -0.91 0.14 -3.28
N ILE A 19 0.29 0.59 -3.70
CA ILE A 19 0.95 1.76 -3.11
C ILE A 19 0.10 3.03 -3.32
N LYS A 20 -0.45 3.24 -4.51
CA LYS A 20 -1.36 4.38 -4.75
C LYS A 20 -2.60 4.30 -3.87
N ALA A 21 -3.16 3.10 -3.69
CA ALA A 21 -4.32 2.88 -2.84
C ALA A 21 -4.03 3.23 -1.37
N TYR A 22 -2.93 2.75 -0.82
CA TYR A 22 -2.50 3.10 0.53
C TYR A 22 -2.20 4.60 0.69
N LYS A 23 -1.62 5.26 -0.32
CA LYS A 23 -1.43 6.72 -0.31
C LYS A 23 -2.76 7.48 -0.25
N ILE A 24 -3.78 7.05 -0.98
CA ILE A 24 -5.11 7.68 -0.92
C ILE A 24 -5.74 7.43 0.45
N LEU A 25 -5.54 6.25 1.05
CA LEU A 25 -6.00 5.96 2.41
C LEU A 25 -5.31 6.83 3.46
N CYS A 26 -4.01 7.10 3.32
CA CYS A 26 -3.29 8.08 4.16
C CYS A 26 -3.96 9.47 4.10
N LEU A 27 -4.33 9.93 2.91
CA LEU A 27 -4.98 11.24 2.75
C LEU A 27 -6.39 11.26 3.35
N LYS A 28 -7.10 10.13 3.29
CA LYS A 28 -8.47 10.01 3.82
C LYS A 28 -8.52 9.81 5.33
N TYR A 29 -7.54 9.11 5.89
CA TYR A 29 -7.45 8.77 7.30
C TYR A 29 -6.08 9.17 7.86
N PRO A 30 -5.88 10.48 8.14
CA PRO A 30 -4.60 10.99 8.60
C PRO A 30 -4.12 10.32 9.89
N GLU A 31 -5.05 9.96 10.77
CA GLU A 31 -4.79 9.27 12.04
C GLU A 31 -4.09 7.91 11.87
N LYS A 32 -4.29 7.26 10.71
CA LYS A 32 -3.71 5.95 10.38
C LYS A 32 -2.58 6.05 9.35
N ILE A 33 -2.07 7.25 9.07
CA ILE A 33 -0.99 7.47 8.09
C ILE A 33 0.21 6.58 8.37
N SER A 34 0.65 6.50 9.63
CA SER A 34 1.83 5.70 9.99
C SER A 34 1.63 4.23 9.60
N LEU A 35 0.46 3.67 9.90
CA LEU A 35 0.12 2.28 9.63
C LEU A 35 0.12 1.97 8.13
N PHE A 36 -0.44 2.86 7.31
CA PHE A 36 -0.42 2.72 5.85
C PHE A 36 0.95 2.99 5.23
N ALA A 37 1.74 3.89 5.82
CA ALA A 37 3.10 4.17 5.38
C ALA A 37 4.02 2.96 5.58
N ASP A 38 3.87 2.23 6.68
CA ASP A 38 4.57 0.97 6.92
C ASP A 38 4.20 -0.11 5.90
N GLN A 39 2.91 -0.27 5.59
CA GLN A 39 2.45 -1.18 4.52
C GLN A 39 3.09 -0.85 3.17
N ILE A 40 3.12 0.43 2.79
CA ILE A 40 3.78 0.89 1.56
C ILE A 40 5.28 0.56 1.56
N LYS A 41 5.97 0.78 2.68
CA LYS A 41 7.39 0.44 2.84
C LYS A 41 7.61 -1.05 2.65
N MET A 42 6.78 -1.88 3.28
CA MET A 42 6.88 -3.33 3.20
C MET A 42 6.69 -3.84 1.76
N ILE A 43 5.72 -3.28 1.04
CA ILE A 43 5.49 -3.58 -0.39
C ILE A 43 6.67 -3.16 -1.25
N LYS A 44 7.21 -1.95 -1.04
CA LYS A 44 8.40 -1.46 -1.75
C LYS A 44 9.64 -2.30 -1.48
N ASN A 45 9.80 -2.77 -0.24
CA ASN A 45 10.94 -3.58 0.15
C ASN A 45 10.88 -4.97 -0.52
N ASN A 46 9.69 -5.58 -0.55
CA ASN A 46 9.45 -6.81 -1.32
C ASN A 46 9.76 -6.65 -2.81
N LEU A 47 9.42 -5.50 -3.41
CA LEU A 47 9.77 -5.18 -4.80
C LEU A 47 11.28 -5.09 -5.03
N LYS A 48 12.02 -4.51 -4.07
CA LYS A 48 13.48 -4.33 -4.16
C LYS A 48 14.26 -5.62 -3.94
N ASN A 49 13.81 -6.48 -3.03
CA ASN A 49 14.45 -7.77 -2.73
C ASN A 49 14.27 -8.81 -3.84
N LYS A 50 13.48 -8.52 -4.87
CA LYS A 50 13.26 -9.38 -6.03
C LYS A 50 14.18 -9.03 -7.23
N SER A 51 15.17 -8.16 -7.03
CA SER A 51 16.21 -7.81 -8.00
C SER A 51 17.54 -8.47 -7.67
#